data_AF-A0A1F7Y3C7-F1
#
_entry.id   AF-A0A1F7Y3C7-F1
#
_cell.length_a   1.000
_cell.length_b   1.000
_cell.length_c   1.000
_cell.angle_alpha   90.00
_cell.angle_beta   90.00
_cell.angle_gamma   90.00
#
_symmetry.space_group_name_H-M   'P 1'
#
loop_
_entity.id
_entity.type
_entity.pdbx_description
1 polymer ?
#
loop_
_entity_poly.entity_id
_entity_poly.type
_entity_poly.pdbx_seq_one_letter_code
_entity_poly.pdbx_strand_id
1 'polypeptide(L)'
;MQNPWGSVPVPTWLRPFAGGSVNGLQVLLNIILRTLIVGAGIYTVLNLILAGYAYLSAGGDPKRIQDAGAKIWHSVLGLIIAAGAFVLAAVIGLILFNDANALLQLKVFTP
;
A
#
# COMPACT_ATOMS: atom_id res chain seq x y z
N MET A 1 -35.25 -23.16 -14.07
CA MET A 1 -35.06 -24.53 -13.56
C MET A 1 -34.34 -24.42 -12.23
N GLN A 2 -35.02 -24.71 -11.11
CA GLN A 2 -34.46 -24.62 -9.76
C GLN A 2 -33.43 -25.76 -9.57
N ASN A 3 -32.20 -25.45 -9.14
CA ASN A 3 -31.17 -26.47 -8.94
C ASN A 3 -31.60 -27.48 -7.84
N PRO A 4 -31.72 -28.79 -8.12
CA PRO A 4 -32.23 -29.78 -7.17
C PRO A 4 -31.29 -30.09 -5.99
N TRP A 5 -30.08 -29.54 -6.00
CA TRP A 5 -29.02 -29.82 -5.03
C TRP A 5 -28.77 -28.69 -4.01
N GLY A 6 -29.60 -27.64 -4.03
CA GLY A 6 -29.39 -26.46 -3.20
C GLY A 6 -28.19 -25.61 -3.67
N SER A 7 -28.07 -24.40 -3.11
CA SER A 7 -26.93 -23.51 -3.38
C SER A 7 -25.81 -23.79 -2.37
N VAL A 8 -24.62 -24.12 -2.86
CA VAL A 8 -23.42 -24.18 -2.00
C VAL A 8 -23.00 -22.74 -1.71
N PRO A 9 -23.03 -22.27 -0.46
CA PRO A 9 -22.57 -20.93 -0.14
C PRO A 9 -21.07 -20.85 -0.39
N VAL A 10 -20.64 -19.85 -1.16
CA VAL A 10 -19.22 -19.59 -1.36
C VAL A 10 -18.53 -19.33 -0.01
N PRO A 11 -17.35 -19.93 0.25
CA PRO A 11 -16.58 -19.69 1.46
C PRO A 11 -16.29 -18.20 1.63
N THR A 12 -16.21 -17.74 2.88
CA THR A 12 -16.12 -16.31 3.22
C THR A 12 -14.97 -15.58 2.53
N TRP A 13 -13.85 -16.26 2.27
CA TRP A 13 -12.67 -15.71 1.58
C TRP A 13 -12.81 -15.62 0.06
N LEU A 14 -13.73 -16.38 -0.54
CA LEU A 14 -14.02 -16.41 -1.98
C LEU A 14 -15.18 -15.47 -2.36
N ARG A 15 -15.99 -15.05 -1.38
CA ARG A 15 -17.11 -14.10 -1.55
C ARG A 15 -16.75 -12.82 -2.31
N PRO A 16 -15.60 -12.16 -2.05
CA PRO A 16 -15.23 -10.94 -2.76
C PRO A 16 -14.99 -11.14 -4.27
N PHE A 17 -14.71 -12.37 -4.70
CA PHE A 17 -14.39 -12.74 -6.09
C PHE A 17 -15.55 -13.44 -6.80
N ALA A 18 -16.65 -13.72 -6.10
CA ALA A 18 -17.73 -14.59 -6.58
C ALA A 18 -18.69 -13.92 -7.59
N GLY A 19 -18.62 -12.60 -7.77
CA GLY A 19 -19.41 -11.87 -8.75
C GLY A 19 -18.56 -11.54 -9.97
N GLY A 20 -18.81 -12.18 -11.12
CA GLY A 20 -18.13 -11.95 -12.41
C GLY A 20 -18.37 -10.56 -13.02
N SER A 21 -18.12 -9.52 -12.25
CA SER A 21 -18.30 -8.10 -12.58
C SER A 21 -17.07 -7.30 -12.14
N VAL A 22 -17.05 -6.02 -12.50
CA VAL A 22 -15.97 -5.02 -12.25
C VAL A 22 -15.40 -5.04 -10.81
N ASN A 23 -16.17 -5.55 -9.84
CA ASN A 23 -15.78 -5.77 -8.45
C ASN A 23 -14.56 -6.71 -8.29
N GLY A 24 -14.40 -7.75 -9.11
CA GLY A 24 -13.28 -8.69 -8.97
C GLY A 24 -11.91 -8.07 -9.27
N LEU A 25 -11.82 -7.26 -10.34
CA LEU A 25 -10.62 -6.49 -10.68
C LEU A 25 -10.28 -5.50 -9.57
N GLN A 26 -11.29 -4.85 -9.02
CA GLN A 26 -11.09 -3.87 -7.97
C GLN A 26 -10.59 -4.49 -6.65
N VAL A 27 -11.13 -5.66 -6.27
CA VAL A 27 -10.62 -6.42 -5.12
C VAL A 27 -9.16 -6.81 -5.33
N LEU A 28 -8.80 -7.27 -6.52
CA LEU A 28 -7.43 -7.63 -6.87
C LEU A 28 -6.49 -6.43 -6.77
N LEU A 29 -6.87 -5.28 -7.33
CA LEU A 29 -6.09 -4.04 -7.24
C LEU A 29 -5.94 -3.57 -5.78
N ASN A 30 -7.00 -3.65 -4.98
CA ASN A 30 -6.96 -3.30 -3.56
C ASN A 30 -5.95 -4.18 -2.79
N ILE A 31 -5.97 -5.49 -3.04
CA ILE A 31 -5.03 -6.45 -2.42
C ILE A 31 -3.59 -6.13 -2.83
N ILE A 32 -3.33 -5.86 -4.10
CA ILE A 32 -1.99 -5.52 -4.60
C ILE A 32 -1.50 -4.23 -3.94
N LEU A 33 -2.31 -3.17 -3.97
CA LEU A 33 -1.93 -1.88 -3.41
C LEU A 33 -1.66 -2.00 -1.90
N ARG A 34 -2.55 -2.65 -1.16
CA ARG A 34 -2.38 -2.89 0.29
C ARG A 34 -1.11 -3.68 0.59
N THR A 35 -0.81 -4.70 -0.21
CA THR A 35 0.41 -5.51 -0.06
C THR A 35 1.67 -4.68 -0.34
N LEU A 36 1.66 -3.86 -1.39
CA LEU A 36 2.77 -2.96 -1.73
C LEU A 36 3.03 -1.93 -0.63
N ILE A 37 1.98 -1.34 -0.07
CA ILE A 37 2.07 -0.36 1.03
C ILE A 37 2.72 -0.99 2.26
N VAL A 38 2.22 -2.16 2.69
CA VAL A 38 2.76 -2.84 3.87
C VAL A 38 4.20 -3.29 3.62
N GLY A 39 4.48 -3.84 2.43
CA GLY A 39 5.82 -4.24 2.03
C GLY A 39 6.79 -3.05 1.99
N ALA A 40 6.36 -1.91 1.46
CA ALA A 40 7.15 -0.69 1.43
C ALA A 40 7.46 -0.19 2.84
N GLY A 41 6.47 -0.17 3.75
CA GLY A 41 6.68 0.24 5.14
C GLY A 41 7.74 -0.61 5.85
N ILE A 42 7.66 -1.94 5.71
CA ILE A 42 8.65 -2.87 6.29
C ILE A 42 10.03 -2.65 5.66
N TYR A 43 10.09 -2.56 4.34
CA TYR A 43 11.34 -2.34 3.61
C TYR A 43 12.03 -1.05 4.05
N THR A 44 11.28 0.02 4.24
CA THR A 44 11.87 1.29 4.63
C THR A 44 12.43 1.26 6.05
N VAL A 45 11.77 0.60 7.01
CA VAL A 45 12.31 0.44 8.37
C VAL A 45 13.64 -0.29 8.33
N LEU A 46 13.73 -1.39 7.56
CA LEU A 46 14.98 -2.14 7.41
C LEU A 46 16.09 -1.30 6.77
N ASN A 47 15.76 -0.55 5.71
CA ASN A 47 16.74 0.30 5.03
C ASN A 47 17.24 1.43 5.94
N LEU A 48 16.34 2.02 6.75
CA LEU A 48 16.69 3.06 7.72
C LEU A 48 17.66 2.54 8.79
N ILE A 49 17.43 1.33 9.31
CA ILE A 49 18.32 0.68 10.29
C ILE A 49 19.70 0.43 9.68
N LEU A 50 19.74 -0.15 8.47
CA LEU A 50 21.01 -0.43 7.77
C LEU A 50 21.78 0.84 7.43
N ALA A 51 21.08 1.89 7.01
CA ALA A 51 21.69 3.18 6.69
C ALA A 51 22.20 3.89 7.96
N GLY A 52 21.45 3.80 9.06
CA GLY A 52 21.89 4.30 10.37
C GLY A 52 23.13 3.56 10.88
N TYR A 53 23.17 2.24 10.74
CA TYR A 53 24.35 1.44 11.10
C TYR A 53 25.56 1.82 10.23
N ALA A 54 25.38 1.93 8.92
CA ALA A 54 26.44 2.34 7.99
C ALA A 54 26.98 3.75 8.29
N TYR A 55 26.10 4.67 8.69
CA TYR A 55 26.47 6.02 9.09
C TYR A 55 27.30 6.02 10.39
N LEU A 56 26.89 5.24 11.40
CA LEU A 56 27.63 5.09 12.66
C LEU A 56 28.97 4.39 12.46
N SER A 57 29.05 3.38 11.59
CA SER A 57 30.27 2.63 11.32
C SER A 57 31.27 3.35 10.41
N ALA A 58 30.91 4.50 9.82
CA ALA A 58 31.77 5.22 8.89
C ALA A 58 33.00 5.86 9.55
N GLY A 59 33.04 5.97 10.89
CA GLY A 59 34.27 6.16 11.67
C GLY A 59 35.12 7.40 11.35
N GLY A 60 34.61 8.36 10.57
CA GLY A 60 35.35 9.55 10.14
C GLY A 60 35.72 9.62 8.65
N ASP A 61 35.45 8.57 7.84
CA ASP A 61 35.65 8.60 6.38
C ASP A 61 34.57 9.49 5.71
N PRO A 62 34.91 10.69 5.19
CA PRO A 62 33.92 11.65 4.69
C PRO A 62 33.09 11.10 3.52
N LYS A 63 33.71 10.24 2.71
CA LYS A 63 33.09 9.62 1.54
C LYS A 63 32.00 8.62 1.95
N ARG A 64 32.25 7.82 3.00
CA ARG A 64 31.27 6.87 3.53
C ARG A 64 30.13 7.54 4.28
N ILE A 65 30.40 8.66 4.94
CA ILE A 65 29.40 9.50 5.59
C ILE A 65 28.45 10.10 4.54
N GLN A 66 28.99 10.62 3.42
CA GLN A 66 28.17 11.10 2.30
C GLN A 66 27.29 9.99 1.71
N ASP A 67 27.86 8.82 1.42
CA ASP A 67 27.11 7.69 0.86
C ASP A 67 26.02 7.18 1.79
N ALA A 68 26.30 7.09 3.11
CA ALA A 68 25.32 6.68 4.10
C ALA A 68 24.21 7.75 4.26
N GLY A 69 24.58 9.04 4.30
CA GLY A 69 23.65 10.15 4.37
C GLY A 69 22.70 10.19 3.16
N ALA A 70 23.21 9.95 1.95
CA ALA A 70 22.39 9.85 0.75
C ALA A 70 21.37 8.70 0.85
N LYS A 71 21.77 7.52 1.35
CA LYS A 71 20.85 6.40 1.56
C LYS A 71 19.76 6.69 2.58
N ILE A 72 20.09 7.37 3.68
CA ILE A 72 19.11 7.83 4.68
C ILE A 72 18.13 8.79 4.00
N TRP A 73 18.64 9.78 3.25
CA TRP A 73 17.82 10.77 2.57
C TRP A 73 16.84 10.13 1.57
N HIS A 74 17.30 9.18 0.76
CA HIS A 74 16.43 8.44 -0.17
C HIS A 74 15.36 7.63 0.55
N SER A 75 15.70 7.02 1.69
CA SER A 75 14.74 6.25 2.50
C SER A 75 13.66 7.17 3.10
N VAL A 76 14.07 8.33 3.62
CA VAL A 76 13.15 9.34 4.16
C VAL A 76 12.27 9.94 3.05
N LEU A 77 12.84 10.25 1.89
CA LEU A 77 12.10 10.68 0.71
C LEU A 77 11.03 9.66 0.30
N GLY A 78 11.38 8.37 0.28
CA GLY A 78 10.44 7.29 0.00
C GLY A 78 9.26 7.27 0.98
N LEU A 79 9.52 7.43 2.28
CA LEU A 79 8.45 7.52 3.30
C LEU A 79 7.58 8.76 3.12
N ILE A 80 8.18 9.92 2.87
CA ILE A 80 7.46 11.17 2.69
C ILE A 80 6.56 11.09 1.46
N ILE A 81 7.06 10.52 0.35
CA ILE A 81 6.27 10.32 -0.87
C ILE A 81 5.13 9.35 -0.60
N ALA A 82 5.38 8.23 0.09
CA ALA A 82 4.34 7.27 0.44
C ALA A 82 3.26 7.93 1.32
N ALA A 83 3.66 8.61 2.41
CA ALA A 83 2.74 9.32 3.29
C ALA A 83 1.97 10.43 2.57
N GLY A 84 2.65 11.19 1.70
CA GLY A 84 2.06 12.22 0.86
C GLY A 84 1.03 11.66 -0.11
N ALA A 85 1.28 10.47 -0.68
CA ALA A 85 0.31 9.80 -1.54
C ALA A 85 -0.99 9.43 -0.80
N PHE A 86 -0.92 9.03 0.47
CA PHE A 86 -2.13 8.81 1.29
C PHE A 86 -2.91 10.10 1.52
N VAL A 87 -2.22 11.19 1.84
CA VAL A 87 -2.86 12.49 2.06
C VAL A 87 -3.51 12.98 0.77
N LEU A 88 -2.80 12.89 -0.36
CA LEU A 88 -3.33 13.27 -1.67
C LEU A 88 -4.53 12.40 -2.06
N ALA A 89 -4.45 11.08 -1.88
CA ALA A 89 -5.56 10.17 -2.13
C ALA A 89 -6.77 10.49 -1.24
N ALA A 90 -6.56 10.84 0.03
CA ALA A 90 -7.63 11.23 0.94
C ALA A 90 -8.30 12.55 0.52
N VAL A 91 -7.51 13.55 0.13
CA VAL A 91 -8.01 14.85 -0.35
C VAL A 91 -8.80 14.68 -1.65
N ILE A 92 -8.27 13.93 -2.60
CA ILE A 92 -8.94 13.66 -3.89
C ILE A 92 -10.22 12.83 -3.65
N GLY A 93 -10.17 11.83 -2.77
CA GLY A 93 -11.32 11.02 -2.38
C GLY A 93 -12.44 11.85 -1.75
N LEU A 94 -12.09 12.78 -0.86
CA LEU A 94 -13.04 13.69 -0.24
C LEU A 94 -13.70 14.62 -1.26
N ILE A 95 -12.96 15.14 -2.24
CA ILE A 95 -13.50 16.08 -3.24
C ILE A 95 -14.39 15.35 -4.26
N LEU A 96 -13.98 14.17 -4.74
CA LEU A 96 -14.69 13.45 -5.81
C LEU A 96 -15.84 12.58 -5.29
N PHE A 97 -15.69 11.99 -4.10
CA PHE A 97 -16.61 10.97 -3.57
C PHE A 97 -17.23 11.35 -2.22
N ASN A 98 -16.93 12.55 -1.68
CA ASN A 98 -17.32 12.98 -0.33
C ASN A 98 -16.91 11.98 0.78
N ASP A 99 -15.91 11.13 0.49
CA ASP A 99 -15.38 10.12 1.40
C ASP A 99 -13.86 10.04 1.23
N ALA A 100 -13.12 10.43 2.27
CA ALA A 100 -11.66 10.39 2.30
C ALA A 100 -11.10 8.97 2.15
N ASN A 101 -11.90 7.94 2.41
CA ASN A 101 -11.48 6.54 2.32
C ASN A 101 -11.77 5.91 0.96
N ALA A 102 -12.49 6.60 0.06
CA ALA A 102 -12.90 6.07 -1.24
C ALA A 102 -11.74 5.56 -2.11
N LEU A 103 -10.57 6.21 -2.00
CA LEU A 103 -9.36 5.84 -2.75
C LEU A 103 -8.39 4.99 -1.93
N LEU A 104 -8.49 5.03 -0.60
CA LEU A 104 -7.67 4.23 0.32
C LEU A 104 -8.20 2.81 0.45
N GLN A 105 -9.52 2.68 0.45
CA GLN A 105 -10.25 1.45 0.21
C GLN A 105 -10.87 1.61 -1.16
N LEU A 106 -10.23 1.07 -2.20
CA LEU A 106 -10.84 0.91 -3.53
C LEU A 106 -12.18 0.19 -3.37
N LYS A 107 -13.24 0.98 -3.22
CA LYS A 107 -14.63 0.57 -3.03
C LYS A 107 -15.36 1.13 -4.24
N VAL A 108 -15.85 0.27 -5.13
CA VAL A 108 -16.77 0.71 -6.18
C VAL A 108 -18.04 1.12 -5.45
N PHE A 109 -18.38 2.39 -5.57
CA PHE A 109 -19.71 2.87 -5.27
C PHE A 109 -20.62 2.31 -6.35
N THR A 110 -21.27 1.20 -6.05
CA THR A 110 -22.46 0.81 -6.79
C THR A 110 -23.57 1.82 -6.46
N PRO A 111 -24.32 2.32 -7.46
CA PRO A 111 -25.49 3.16 -7.23
C PRO A 111 -26.57 2.43 -6.41
#